data_AF-A0AAU2M2F3-F1
#
_entry.id   AF-A0AAU2M2F3-F1
#
_cell.length_a   1.000
_cell.length_b   1.000
_cell.length_c   1.000
_cell.angle_alpha   90.00
_cell.angle_beta   90.00
_cell.angle_gamma   90.00
#
_symmetry.space_group_name_H-M   'P 1'
#
loop_
_entity.id
_entity.type
_entity.pdbx_description
1 polymer ?
#
loop_
_entity_poly.entity_id
_entity_poly.type
_entity_poly.pdbx_seq_one_letter_code
_entity_poly.pdbx_strand_id
1 'polypeptide(L)'
;MKAAILTVAGSIIVGCLGLWSGVFSGKDDRHDPKPGPSASQSGPSTGGAPTVGPGQALPGCGDEPGLDVTVEPKQLTVASDGSLTAEVNCNLQGGWHLTWMVQLDGVGKPVPHTNYYPKDDLGRPGPYTFDVHLSPSDPGSARTIYVVLTDDFAYRQLSENRNSDGSLLKLPNGARKVSNSVLVKRY
;
A
#
# COMPACT_ATOMS: atom_id res chain seq x y z
N MET A 1 -16.40 -43.61 46.04
CA MET A 1 -16.27 -44.94 45.42
C MET A 1 -17.53 -45.24 44.61
N LYS A 2 -17.43 -45.26 43.28
CA LYS A 2 -18.06 -46.23 42.38
C LYS A 2 -17.56 -45.92 40.97
N ALA A 3 -16.90 -46.92 40.41
CA ALA A 3 -16.29 -46.92 39.10
C ALA A 3 -17.29 -47.37 38.03
N ALA A 4 -16.79 -47.35 36.78
CA ALA A 4 -17.18 -48.14 35.61
C ALA A 4 -18.18 -47.48 34.62
N ILE A 5 -18.05 -47.62 33.29
CA ILE A 5 -17.09 -48.29 32.37
C ILE A 5 -17.33 -47.72 30.95
N LEU A 6 -16.28 -47.70 30.14
CA LEU A 6 -16.22 -47.40 28.69
C LEU A 6 -17.26 -48.11 27.81
N THR A 7 -17.59 -47.55 26.64
CA THR A 7 -17.48 -48.26 25.34
C THR A 7 -17.35 -47.29 24.14
N VAL A 8 -16.48 -47.65 23.21
CA VAL A 8 -16.09 -47.00 21.94
C VAL A 8 -16.83 -47.62 20.76
N ALA A 9 -17.25 -46.82 19.76
CA ALA A 9 -17.36 -47.15 18.32
C ALA A 9 -17.79 -45.85 17.61
N GLY A 10 -17.16 -45.29 16.58
CA GLY A 10 -16.40 -45.89 15.48
C GLY A 10 -17.30 -45.87 14.23
N SER A 11 -17.12 -44.90 13.32
CA SER A 11 -17.47 -45.04 11.90
C SER A 11 -16.81 -43.94 11.06
N ILE A 12 -15.93 -44.40 10.18
CA ILE A 12 -15.24 -43.71 9.11
C ILE A 12 -16.22 -43.61 7.93
N ILE A 13 -16.38 -42.43 7.32
CA ILE A 13 -16.84 -42.37 5.92
C ILE A 13 -15.79 -41.66 5.08
N VAL A 14 -15.13 -42.52 4.31
CA VAL A 14 -14.35 -42.26 3.10
C VAL A 14 -15.24 -41.63 2.03
N GLY A 15 -14.76 -40.55 1.43
CA GLY A 15 -15.28 -39.99 0.18
C GLY A 15 -14.11 -39.63 -0.73
N CYS A 16 -13.60 -40.63 -1.45
CA CYS A 16 -12.68 -40.44 -2.57
C CYS A 16 -13.42 -39.80 -3.75
N LEU A 17 -12.75 -38.91 -4.49
CA LEU A 17 -12.55 -38.93 -5.96
C LEU A 17 -12.43 -37.51 -6.51
N GLY A 18 -11.20 -37.18 -6.92
CA GLY A 18 -10.83 -35.96 -7.62
C GLY A 18 -9.37 -36.00 -8.04
N LEU A 19 -8.96 -37.13 -8.64
CA LEU A 19 -7.68 -37.31 -9.33
C LEU A 19 -7.57 -36.34 -10.50
N TRP A 20 -6.60 -35.44 -10.50
CA TRP A 20 -5.89 -35.05 -11.73
C TRP A 20 -4.40 -35.24 -11.50
N SER A 21 -3.88 -36.22 -12.22
CA SER A 21 -2.50 -36.66 -12.28
C SER A 21 -1.67 -35.68 -13.12
N GLY A 22 -0.49 -35.33 -12.61
CA GLY A 22 0.59 -34.70 -13.39
C GLY A 22 1.93 -34.99 -12.72
N VAL A 23 2.65 -36.00 -13.23
CA VAL A 23 3.87 -36.58 -12.68
C VAL A 23 5.13 -36.03 -13.39
N PHE A 24 6.08 -35.58 -12.55
CA PHE A 24 7.55 -35.47 -12.63
C PHE A 24 8.36 -35.34 -13.94
N SER A 25 9.24 -34.33 -13.96
CA SER A 25 10.72 -34.40 -14.09
C SER A 25 11.25 -32.96 -14.24
N GLY A 26 12.35 -32.48 -13.67
CA GLY A 26 13.46 -33.01 -12.90
C GLY A 26 14.53 -31.91 -12.81
N LYS A 27 15.59 -32.16 -12.01
CA LYS A 27 16.86 -31.41 -11.88
C LYS A 27 16.88 -30.11 -11.06
N ASP A 28 17.79 -30.15 -10.09
CA ASP A 28 18.42 -29.03 -9.41
C ASP A 28 18.85 -27.92 -10.37
N ASP A 29 18.51 -26.68 -10.05
CA ASP A 29 19.38 -25.53 -10.25
C ASP A 29 18.94 -24.36 -9.34
N ARG A 30 19.84 -24.02 -8.41
CA ARG A 30 20.23 -22.67 -7.94
C ARG A 30 19.16 -21.56 -7.82
N HIS A 31 19.06 -21.03 -6.59
CA HIS A 31 18.71 -19.64 -6.25
C HIS A 31 17.50 -19.03 -6.98
N ASP A 32 16.32 -19.14 -6.37
CA ASP A 32 15.20 -18.26 -6.73
C ASP A 32 15.02 -17.15 -5.68
N PRO A 33 15.08 -15.86 -6.07
CA PRO A 33 14.85 -14.74 -5.19
C PRO A 33 13.37 -14.65 -4.80
N LYS A 34 13.16 -14.29 -3.53
CA LYS A 34 11.89 -13.93 -2.89
C LYS A 34 10.93 -13.18 -3.85
N PRO A 35 9.64 -13.55 -3.96
CA PRO A 35 8.70 -12.86 -4.84
C PRO A 35 8.56 -11.40 -4.40
N GLY A 36 8.73 -10.46 -5.34
CA GLY A 36 8.34 -9.07 -5.16
C GLY A 36 6.82 -8.92 -5.04
N PRO A 37 6.32 -7.87 -4.38
CA PRO A 37 4.88 -7.69 -4.16
C PRO A 37 4.13 -7.52 -5.48
N SER A 38 3.01 -8.24 -5.61
CA SER A 38 2.11 -8.18 -6.76
C SER A 38 1.44 -6.80 -6.83
N ALA A 39 1.71 -6.05 -7.90
CA ALA A 39 0.95 -4.87 -8.26
C ALA A 39 -0.39 -5.32 -8.87
N SER A 40 -1.48 -5.09 -8.13
CA SER A 40 -2.86 -5.25 -8.64
C SER A 40 -3.14 -4.15 -9.66
N GLN A 41 -2.81 -4.37 -10.94
CA GLN A 41 -3.26 -3.51 -12.03
C GLN A 41 -4.69 -3.90 -12.41
N SER A 42 -5.66 -3.07 -12.05
CA SER A 42 -6.98 -3.10 -12.70
C SER A 42 -6.91 -2.34 -14.03
N GLY A 43 -7.26 -3.02 -15.12
CA GLY A 43 -7.27 -2.48 -16.49
C GLY A 43 -8.21 -1.27 -16.68
N PRO A 44 -8.11 -0.59 -17.84
CA PRO A 44 -8.55 0.79 -17.98
C PRO A 44 -10.09 0.91 -18.00
N SER A 45 -10.62 1.62 -17.02
CA SER A 45 -11.98 2.19 -17.09
C SER A 45 -11.87 3.57 -17.72
N THR A 46 -12.36 3.71 -18.95
CA THR A 46 -12.45 4.99 -19.67
C THR A 46 -13.42 5.94 -18.97
N GLY A 47 -12.88 6.96 -18.32
CA GLY A 47 -13.68 7.99 -17.65
C GLY A 47 -12.89 9.25 -17.31
N GLY A 48 -12.68 10.11 -18.32
CA GLY A 48 -12.52 11.57 -18.16
C GLY A 48 -11.38 12.09 -17.28
N ALA A 49 -10.14 11.99 -17.76
CA ALA A 49 -9.01 12.81 -17.33
C ALA A 49 -8.47 13.59 -18.55
N PRO A 50 -7.83 14.75 -18.38
CA PRO A 50 -7.37 15.55 -19.52
C PRO A 50 -6.38 14.74 -20.36
N THR A 51 -6.78 14.47 -21.60
CA THR A 51 -5.99 13.77 -22.59
C THR A 51 -4.74 14.60 -22.89
N VAL A 52 -3.59 14.19 -22.33
CA VAL A 52 -2.29 14.60 -22.84
C VAL A 52 -2.26 14.17 -24.31
N GLY A 53 -2.11 15.15 -25.22
CA GLY A 53 -2.21 14.91 -26.65
C GLY A 53 -1.19 13.87 -27.13
N PRO A 54 -1.47 13.15 -28.23
CA PRO A 54 -0.53 12.17 -28.78
C PRO A 54 0.76 12.90 -29.16
N GLY A 55 1.85 12.62 -28.43
CA GLY A 55 3.18 13.18 -28.67
C GLY A 55 3.82 13.94 -27.50
N GLN A 56 3.10 14.20 -26.40
CA GLN A 56 3.71 14.83 -25.22
C GLN A 56 4.32 13.76 -24.30
N ALA A 57 5.65 13.75 -24.20
CA ALA A 57 6.34 12.96 -23.18
C ALA A 57 6.05 13.56 -21.80
N LEU A 58 5.67 12.71 -20.84
CA LEU A 58 5.52 13.14 -19.45
C LEU A 58 6.88 13.55 -18.87
N PRO A 59 6.94 14.60 -18.03
CA PRO A 59 8.18 15.02 -17.37
C PRO A 59 8.69 13.94 -16.42
N GLY A 60 9.96 14.03 -16.00
CA GLY A 60 10.47 13.21 -14.91
C GLY A 60 9.88 13.66 -13.58
N CYS A 61 9.63 12.71 -12.67
CA CYS A 61 9.10 13.04 -11.35
C CYS A 61 10.09 13.94 -10.58
N GLY A 62 9.61 15.09 -10.10
CA GLY A 62 10.40 16.07 -9.35
C GLY A 62 11.30 16.96 -10.19
N ASP A 63 11.15 16.98 -11.52
CA ASP A 63 11.84 17.89 -12.44
C ASP A 63 11.23 19.30 -12.43
N GLU A 64 9.90 19.41 -12.25
CA GLU A 64 9.18 20.69 -12.25
C GLU A 64 8.55 20.99 -10.88
N PRO A 65 8.45 22.29 -10.49
CA PRO A 65 7.68 22.69 -9.33
C PRO A 65 6.19 22.47 -9.59
N GLY A 66 5.58 21.50 -8.90
CA GLY A 66 4.18 21.15 -9.10
C GLY A 66 3.80 19.86 -8.40
N LEU A 67 2.63 19.32 -8.75
CA LEU A 67 2.20 18.00 -8.31
C LEU A 67 2.47 17.00 -9.43
N ASP A 68 3.44 16.12 -9.21
CA ASP A 68 3.69 14.98 -10.09
C ASP A 68 2.58 13.92 -9.97
N VAL A 69 1.93 13.89 -8.81
CA VAL A 69 0.87 12.95 -8.47
C VAL A 69 -0.35 13.71 -7.94
N THR A 70 -1.53 13.43 -8.49
CA THR A 70 -2.79 14.00 -7.99
C THR A 70 -3.56 12.93 -7.24
N VAL A 71 -3.94 13.20 -5.99
CA VAL A 71 -4.71 12.28 -5.14
C VAL A 71 -6.12 12.80 -4.93
N GLU A 72 -7.12 11.97 -5.21
CA GLU A 72 -8.54 12.28 -5.04
C GLU A 72 -9.27 11.19 -4.21
N PRO A 73 -10.36 11.54 -3.52
CA PRO A 73 -10.88 12.90 -3.32
C PRO A 73 -9.97 13.73 -2.39
N LYS A 74 -9.97 15.07 -2.52
CA LYS A 74 -9.20 15.98 -1.65
C LYS A 74 -9.48 15.82 -0.14
N GLN A 75 -10.67 15.39 0.23
CA GLN A 75 -11.06 15.07 1.59
C GLN A 75 -12.00 13.87 1.58
N LEU A 76 -11.86 12.99 2.56
CA LEU A 76 -12.70 11.80 2.70
C LEU A 76 -13.14 11.62 4.17
N THR A 77 -14.39 11.26 4.38
CA THR A 77 -14.96 10.98 5.72
C THR A 77 -15.61 9.60 5.69
N VAL A 78 -15.19 8.69 6.58
CA VAL A 78 -15.56 7.26 6.54
C VAL A 78 -15.92 6.71 7.91
N ALA A 79 -16.75 5.67 7.97
CA ALA A 79 -17.08 5.00 9.23
C ALA A 79 -15.95 4.06 9.69
N SER A 80 -15.32 3.38 8.74
CA SER A 80 -14.23 2.43 8.97
C SER A 80 -13.21 2.46 7.83
N ASP A 81 -13.69 2.30 6.60
CA ASP A 81 -12.86 2.07 5.43
C ASP A 81 -13.19 3.07 4.33
N GLY A 82 -12.18 3.40 3.53
CA GLY A 82 -12.29 4.30 2.39
C GLY A 82 -11.29 3.93 1.31
N SER A 83 -11.36 4.63 0.19
CA SER A 83 -10.42 4.43 -0.91
C SER A 83 -10.06 5.77 -1.52
N LEU A 84 -8.79 5.93 -1.87
CA LEU A 84 -8.23 7.09 -2.56
C LEU A 84 -7.68 6.64 -3.91
N THR A 85 -7.71 7.52 -4.89
CA THR A 85 -7.08 7.30 -6.19
C THR A 85 -5.96 8.31 -6.38
N ALA A 86 -4.75 7.84 -6.68
CA ALA A 86 -3.66 8.67 -7.19
C ALA A 86 -3.56 8.53 -8.71
N GLU A 87 -3.39 9.65 -9.40
CA GLU A 87 -2.99 9.69 -10.80
C GLU A 87 -1.52 10.15 -10.87
N VAL A 88 -0.63 9.28 -11.35
CA VAL A 88 0.80 9.59 -11.55
C VAL A 88 1.00 10.15 -12.95
N ASN A 89 1.40 11.42 -13.02
CA ASN A 89 1.56 12.17 -14.28
C ASN A 89 3.03 12.44 -14.63
N CYS A 90 3.95 11.61 -14.14
CA CYS A 90 5.39 11.77 -14.32
C CYS A 90 6.08 10.42 -14.56
N ASN A 91 7.24 10.45 -15.22
CA ASN A 91 8.10 9.29 -15.42
C ASN A 91 9.11 9.17 -14.27
N LEU A 92 9.11 8.01 -13.60
CA LEU A 92 10.05 7.74 -12.52
C LEU A 92 11.44 7.42 -13.09
N GLN A 93 12.46 8.15 -12.64
CA GLN A 93 13.85 7.91 -13.02
C GLN A 93 14.43 6.68 -12.28
N GLY A 94 15.47 6.07 -12.84
CA GLY A 94 16.15 4.95 -12.17
C GLY A 94 16.73 5.36 -10.82
N GLY A 95 16.51 4.55 -9.78
CA GLY A 95 16.95 4.82 -8.41
C GLY A 95 16.07 5.79 -7.62
N TRP A 96 14.94 6.20 -8.19
CA TRP A 96 13.91 6.97 -7.50
C TRP A 96 12.69 6.11 -7.18
N HIS A 97 11.99 6.46 -6.10
CA HIS A 97 10.83 5.74 -5.58
C HIS A 97 9.72 6.72 -5.23
N LEU A 98 8.51 6.44 -5.71
CA LEU A 98 7.29 7.08 -5.25
C LEU A 98 6.62 6.17 -4.23
N THR A 99 6.34 6.67 -3.04
CA THR A 99 5.77 5.86 -1.96
C THR A 99 4.58 6.57 -1.35
N TRP A 100 3.48 5.84 -1.15
CA TRP A 100 2.37 6.32 -0.34
C TRP A 100 2.81 6.57 1.10
N MET A 101 2.44 7.73 1.63
CA MET A 101 2.76 8.14 2.99
C MET A 101 1.50 8.47 3.77
N VAL A 102 1.36 7.83 4.92
CA VAL A 102 0.27 8.12 5.86
C VAL A 102 0.84 8.83 7.08
N GLN A 103 0.41 10.06 7.30
CA GLN A 103 0.70 10.84 8.49
C GLN A 103 -0.47 10.75 9.47
N LEU A 104 -0.18 10.40 10.73
CA LEU A 104 -1.18 10.47 11.79
C LEU A 104 -1.22 11.88 12.38
N ASP A 105 -2.34 12.57 12.20
CA ASP A 105 -2.50 13.95 12.68
C ASP A 105 -3.07 14.04 14.10
N GLY A 106 -3.59 12.93 14.62
CA GLY A 106 -4.20 12.84 15.94
C GLY A 106 -5.54 13.55 16.03
N VAL A 107 -6.58 12.84 16.49
CA VAL A 107 -7.80 13.50 16.95
C VAL A 107 -8.37 12.70 18.13
N GLY A 108 -8.76 13.41 19.19
CA GLY A 108 -9.30 12.84 20.44
C GLY A 108 -8.25 12.71 21.56
N LYS A 109 -6.99 12.40 21.23
CA LYS A 109 -5.84 12.45 22.13
C LYS A 109 -4.66 13.08 21.39
N PRO A 110 -3.86 13.95 22.04
CA PRO A 110 -2.63 14.46 21.43
C PRO A 110 -1.73 13.27 21.07
N VAL A 111 -1.35 13.15 19.79
CA VAL A 111 -0.26 12.23 19.44
C VAL A 111 1.02 12.91 19.92
N PRO A 112 1.84 12.25 20.75
CA PRO A 112 3.07 12.86 21.25
C PRO A 112 4.03 13.24 20.13
N HIS A 113 3.98 12.52 19.01
CA HIS A 113 4.79 12.73 17.82
C HIS A 113 3.97 12.48 16.54
N THR A 114 4.32 13.17 15.47
CA THR A 114 3.81 12.89 14.13
C THR A 114 4.43 11.60 13.61
N ASN A 115 3.61 10.57 13.43
CA ASN A 115 4.06 9.28 12.92
C ASN A 115 3.76 9.17 11.42
N TYR A 116 4.74 8.69 10.66
CA TYR A 116 4.67 8.45 9.23
C TYR A 116 4.71 6.95 8.95
N TYR A 117 3.81 6.47 8.09
CA TYR A 117 3.75 5.08 7.67
C TYR A 117 3.92 5.00 6.16
N PRO A 118 5.09 4.56 5.67
CA PRO A 118 5.25 4.22 4.26
C PRO A 118 4.39 3.00 3.94
N LYS A 119 3.71 3.04 2.79
CA LYS A 119 2.86 1.97 2.28
C LYS A 119 3.42 1.46 0.95
N ASP A 120 2.56 1.24 -0.03
CA ASP A 120 2.95 0.69 -1.32
C ASP A 120 3.62 1.75 -2.21
N ASP A 121 4.42 1.27 -3.15
CA ASP A 121 5.12 2.11 -4.11
C ASP A 121 4.29 2.31 -5.39
N LEU A 122 4.45 3.48 -5.99
CA LEU A 122 3.90 3.84 -7.28
C LEU A 122 5.04 3.79 -8.29
N GLY A 123 4.79 3.15 -9.43
CA GLY A 123 5.83 2.91 -10.43
C GLY A 123 5.59 3.71 -11.70
N ARG A 124 4.90 3.06 -12.65
CA ARG A 124 4.63 3.64 -13.97
C ARG A 124 3.54 4.73 -13.88
N PRO A 125 3.52 5.70 -14.82
CA PRO A 125 2.42 6.64 -14.94
C PRO A 125 1.05 5.94 -15.02
N GLY A 126 0.03 6.60 -14.50
CA GLY A 126 -1.36 6.13 -14.49
C GLY A 126 -2.00 6.07 -13.10
N PRO A 127 -3.19 5.45 -13.00
CA PRO A 127 -3.98 5.42 -11.79
C PRO A 127 -3.52 4.34 -10.80
N TYR A 128 -3.58 4.66 -9.52
CA TYR A 128 -3.33 3.78 -8.38
C TYR A 128 -4.43 3.97 -7.35
N THR A 129 -4.83 2.88 -6.69
CA THR A 129 -5.80 2.92 -5.60
C THR A 129 -5.09 2.67 -4.27
N PHE A 130 -5.49 3.41 -3.25
CA PHE A 130 -5.04 3.24 -1.88
C PHE A 130 -6.22 3.04 -0.94
N ASP A 131 -6.32 1.84 -0.38
CA ASP A 131 -7.36 1.52 0.59
C ASP A 131 -6.99 2.02 1.98
N VAL A 132 -7.88 2.82 2.54
CA VAL A 132 -7.72 3.46 3.84
C VAL A 132 -8.51 2.69 4.87
N HIS A 133 -7.82 2.06 5.81
CA HIS A 133 -8.44 1.38 6.95
C HIS A 133 -8.27 2.20 8.23
N LEU A 134 -9.32 2.89 8.67
CA LEU A 134 -9.34 3.64 9.93
C LEU A 134 -9.76 2.80 11.14
N SER A 135 -10.37 1.62 10.95
CA SER A 135 -10.61 0.71 12.08
C SER A 135 -9.29 0.10 12.59
N PRO A 136 -9.01 0.07 13.90
CA PRO A 136 -9.91 0.35 15.03
C PRO A 136 -9.79 1.76 15.65
N SER A 137 -9.19 2.74 14.97
CA SER A 137 -8.94 4.11 15.51
C SER A 137 -10.23 4.81 15.94
N ASP A 138 -10.26 5.54 17.06
CA ASP A 138 -11.46 6.19 17.62
C ASP A 138 -12.19 7.14 16.66
N PRO A 139 -13.53 7.33 16.77
CA PRO A 139 -14.25 8.36 16.01
C PRO A 139 -13.62 9.75 16.21
N GLY A 140 -13.57 10.53 15.12
CA GLY A 140 -12.83 11.79 15.05
C GLY A 140 -11.41 11.62 14.53
N SER A 141 -10.77 10.45 14.68
CA SER A 141 -9.40 10.19 14.20
C SER A 141 -9.19 10.64 12.76
N ALA A 142 -8.07 11.32 12.50
CA ALA A 142 -7.72 11.81 11.18
C ALA A 142 -6.33 11.32 10.74
N ARG A 143 -6.21 11.07 9.44
CA ARG A 143 -4.94 10.76 8.79
C ARG A 143 -4.78 11.63 7.56
N THR A 144 -3.59 12.17 7.36
CA THR A 144 -3.21 12.86 6.13
C THR A 144 -2.45 11.89 5.24
N ILE A 145 -2.92 11.71 4.00
CA ILE A 145 -2.34 10.79 3.03
C ILE A 145 -1.82 11.58 1.83
N TYR A 146 -0.62 11.24 1.38
CA TYR A 146 0.05 11.85 0.22
C TYR A 146 1.12 10.91 -0.34
N VAL A 147 1.76 11.28 -1.45
CA VAL A 147 2.86 10.55 -2.06
C VAL A 147 4.16 11.34 -1.92
N VAL A 148 5.23 10.63 -1.56
CA VAL A 148 6.58 11.17 -1.50
C VAL A 148 7.46 10.56 -2.58
N LEU A 149 8.37 11.36 -3.10
CA LEU A 149 9.46 10.96 -3.98
C LEU A 149 10.75 10.88 -3.16
N THR A 150 11.47 9.77 -3.29
CA THR A 150 12.73 9.49 -2.57
C THR A 150 13.76 8.91 -3.52
N ASP A 151 15.04 9.13 -3.23
CA ASP A 151 16.12 8.37 -3.86
C ASP A 151 16.32 7.00 -3.16
N ASP A 152 17.14 6.13 -3.73
CA ASP A 152 17.46 4.80 -3.17
C ASP A 152 17.92 4.84 -1.70
N PHE A 153 18.68 5.87 -1.32
CA PHE A 153 19.22 5.97 0.03
C PHE A 153 18.14 6.36 1.04
N ALA A 154 17.35 7.39 0.73
CA ALA A 154 16.22 7.80 1.54
C ALA A 154 15.15 6.70 1.61
N TYR A 155 14.91 5.99 0.50
CA TYR A 155 13.99 4.86 0.44
C TYR A 155 14.42 3.71 1.35
N ARG A 156 15.72 3.35 1.37
CA ARG A 156 16.25 2.38 2.33
C ARG A 156 16.02 2.82 3.78
N GLN A 157 16.25 4.10 4.08
CA GLN A 157 16.00 4.64 5.41
C GLN A 157 14.52 4.56 5.82
N LEU A 158 13.57 4.65 4.88
CA LEU A 158 12.16 4.42 5.17
C LEU A 158 11.89 2.99 5.68
N SER A 159 12.71 2.01 5.29
CA SER A 159 12.60 0.62 5.72
C SER A 159 13.39 0.32 6.99
N GLU A 160 14.61 0.86 7.12
CA GLU A 160 15.56 0.52 8.18
C GLU A 160 15.28 1.25 9.50
N ASN A 161 14.71 2.45 9.46
CA ASN A 161 14.50 3.30 10.64
C ASN A 161 13.09 3.20 11.22
N ARG A 162 12.32 2.17 10.85
CA ARG A 162 10.97 1.96 11.36
C ARG A 162 11.01 1.57 12.84
N ASN A 163 10.13 2.16 13.63
CA ASN A 163 9.82 1.72 14.98
C ASN A 163 9.19 0.31 14.95
N SER A 164 9.06 -0.31 16.12
CA SER A 164 8.44 -1.65 16.23
C SER A 164 7.00 -1.73 15.72
N ASP A 165 6.29 -0.61 15.68
CA ASP A 165 4.94 -0.48 15.12
C ASP A 165 4.93 -0.18 13.61
N GLY A 166 6.10 -0.12 12.97
CA GLY A 166 6.26 0.20 11.55
C GLY A 166 6.26 1.70 11.22
N SER A 167 6.10 2.58 12.22
CA SER A 167 6.09 4.03 12.03
C SER A 167 7.49 4.63 11.93
N LEU A 168 7.59 5.81 11.34
CA LEU A 168 8.74 6.70 11.39
C LEU A 168 8.36 7.97 12.15
N LEU A 169 9.26 8.47 13.02
CA LEU A 169 9.06 9.75 13.71
C LEU A 169 9.35 10.97 12.84
N LYS A 170 10.10 10.77 11.77
CA LYS A 170 10.46 11.80 10.79
C LYS A 170 10.68 11.15 9.43
N LEU A 171 10.40 11.90 8.36
CA LEU A 171 10.82 11.50 7.02
C LEU A 171 12.35 11.60 6.89
N PRO A 172 12.98 10.73 6.10
CA PRO A 172 14.40 10.80 5.83
C PRO A 172 14.74 12.07 5.03
N ASN A 173 15.96 12.55 5.19
CA ASN A 173 16.46 13.67 4.38
C ASN A 173 16.40 13.28 2.89
N GLY A 174 15.94 14.19 2.04
CA GLY A 174 15.77 13.93 0.61
C GLY A 174 14.38 13.42 0.21
N ALA A 175 13.53 13.04 1.17
CA ALA A 175 12.12 12.78 0.88
C ALA A 175 11.39 14.08 0.50
N ARG A 176 10.77 14.11 -0.68
CA ARG A 176 10.03 15.26 -1.19
C ARG A 176 8.56 14.90 -1.39
N LYS A 177 7.64 15.70 -0.86
CA LYS A 177 6.21 15.52 -1.18
C LYS A 177 5.96 15.98 -2.61
N VAL A 178 5.38 15.12 -3.42
CA VAL A 178 5.10 15.38 -4.85
C VAL A 178 3.61 15.28 -5.19
N SER A 179 2.75 15.17 -4.18
CA SER A 179 1.30 15.19 -4.34
C SER A 179 0.60 16.22 -3.46
N ASN A 180 -0.66 16.50 -3.75
CA ASN A 180 -1.55 17.12 -2.79
C ASN A 180 -1.76 16.19 -1.59
N SER A 181 -2.14 16.79 -0.45
CA SER A 181 -2.45 16.06 0.77
C SER A 181 -3.95 15.85 0.88
N VAL A 182 -4.36 14.63 1.22
CA VAL A 182 -5.76 14.26 1.44
C VAL A 182 -5.99 13.98 2.92
N LEU A 183 -6.99 14.64 3.49
CA LEU A 183 -7.40 14.42 4.87
C LEU A 183 -8.52 13.37 4.92
N VAL A 184 -8.26 12.25 5.61
CA VAL A 184 -9.25 11.20 5.82
C VAL A 184 -9.65 11.17 7.30
N LYS A 185 -10.95 11.34 7.57
CA LYS A 185 -11.49 11.39 8.94
C LYS A 185 -12.44 10.24 9.22
N ARG A 186 -12.37 9.69 10.43
CA ARG A 186 -13.40 8.79 10.96
C ARG A 186 -14.54 9.61 11.55
N TYR A 187 -15.78 9.35 11.16
CA TYR A 187 -16.96 9.94 11.81
C TYR A 187 -17.61 8.99 12.82
#